data_AF-A0A9W6NTJ5-F1
#
_entry.id   AF-A0A9W6NTJ5-F1
#
_cell.length_a   1.000
_cell.length_b   1.000
_cell.length_c   1.000
_cell.angle_alpha   90.00
_cell.angle_beta   90.00
_cell.angle_gamma   90.00
#
_symmetry.space_group_name_H-M   'P 1'
#
loop_
_entity.id
_entity.type
_entity.pdbx_description
1 polymer ?
#
loop_
_entity_poly.entity_id
_entity_poly.type
_entity_poly.pdbx_seq_one_letter_code
_entity_poly.pdbx_strand_id
1 'polypeptide(L)' 'MSAATCGRGPSRWRRRPRRWPGGLSRQGLGEHRYFITVHALDVGDIDVAPDATPAMLGFLMLGHTLARATRVATASG' A
#
# COMPACT_ATOMS: atom_id res chain seq x y z
N MET A 1 4.42 28.91 16.76
CA MET A 1 4.77 27.54 16.32
C MET A 1 3.57 26.99 15.56
N SER A 2 3.73 26.81 14.24
CA SER A 2 2.61 26.69 13.30
C SER A 2 2.13 25.24 13.16
N ALA A 3 0.88 25.00 13.52
CA ALA A 3 0.14 23.79 13.13
C ALA A 3 -0.08 23.85 11.62
N ALA A 4 0.45 22.89 10.87
CA ALA A 4 0.12 22.73 9.47
C ALA A 4 -1.35 22.31 9.36
N THR A 5 -2.22 23.29 9.10
CA THR A 5 -3.58 23.10 8.60
C THR A 5 -3.52 22.13 7.42
N CYS A 6 -4.49 21.21 7.37
CA CYS A 6 -4.76 20.38 6.20
C CYS A 6 -5.20 21.30 5.05
N GLY A 7 -4.23 21.97 4.44
CA GLY A 7 -4.41 22.84 3.30
C GLY A 7 -4.84 21.99 2.11
N ARG A 8 -5.89 22.45 1.44
CA ARG A 8 -6.44 21.93 0.20
C ARG A 8 -5.33 21.81 -0.86
N GLY A 9 -4.59 20.70 -0.82
CA GLY A 9 -3.42 20.44 -1.67
C GLY A 9 -3.81 20.18 -3.13
N PRO A 10 -2.84 20.25 -4.05
CA PRO A 10 -3.09 20.15 -5.49
C PRO A 10 -3.87 18.87 -5.85
N SER A 11 -4.70 18.95 -6.89
CA SER A 11 -5.52 17.83 -7.44
C SER A 11 -4.76 16.52 -7.66
N ARG A 12 -3.42 16.59 -7.69
CA ARG A 12 -2.46 15.47 -7.63
C ARG A 12 -2.78 14.43 -6.56
N TRP A 13 -3.30 14.81 -5.39
CA TRP A 13 -3.59 13.86 -4.30
C TRP A 13 -4.89 13.06 -4.50
N ARG A 14 -5.71 13.38 -5.50
CA ARG A 14 -6.91 12.60 -5.83
C ARG A 14 -6.60 11.34 -6.63
N ARG A 15 -5.50 11.31 -7.38
CA ARG A 15 -5.16 10.16 -8.23
C ARG A 15 -4.28 9.19 -7.47
N ARG A 16 -4.65 7.90 -7.51
CA ARG A 16 -3.84 6.82 -6.96
C ARG A 16 -2.52 6.74 -7.76
N PRO A 17 -1.35 6.86 -7.12
CA PRO A 17 -0.09 6.70 -7.83
C PRO A 17 0.07 5.24 -8.29
N ARG A 18 0.52 5.04 -9.53
CA ARG A 18 0.83 3.71 -10.10
C ARG A 18 2.19 3.15 -9.66
N ARG A 19 2.74 3.69 -8.57
CA ARG A 19 4.00 3.27 -7.97
C ARG A 19 3.86 3.34 -6.46
N TRP A 20 4.72 2.60 -5.77
CA TRP A 20 4.85 2.73 -4.33
C TRP A 20 5.21 4.17 -3.95
N PRO A 21 4.40 4.87 -3.14
CA PRO A 21 4.66 6.27 -2.78
C PRO A 21 5.75 6.43 -1.69
N GLY A 22 6.26 5.33 -1.12
CA GLY A 22 7.18 5.36 0.02
C GLY A 22 6.45 5.37 1.37
N GLY A 23 7.22 5.20 2.44
CA GLY A 23 6.71 5.33 3.80
C GLY A 23 6.44 6.79 4.15
N LEU A 24 5.20 7.10 4.54
CA LEU A 24 4.82 8.41 5.07
C LEU A 24 4.87 8.39 6.60
N SER A 25 6.06 8.19 7.17
CA SER A 25 6.22 8.41 8.61
C SER A 25 6.27 9.92 8.82
N ARG A 26 5.15 10.49 9.26
CA ARG A 26 5.09 11.90 9.61
C ARG A 26 5.63 12.05 11.03
N GLN A 27 6.38 13.10 11.28
CA GLN A 27 6.88 13.43 12.62
C GLN A 27 5.75 13.37 13.65
N GLY A 28 5.98 12.60 14.72
CA GLY A 28 5.06 12.49 15.86
C GLY A 28 3.88 11.52 15.71
N LEU A 29 3.73 10.77 14.61
CA LEU A 29 2.68 9.74 14.47
C LEU A 29 3.07 8.35 15.01
N GLY A 30 4.12 8.29 15.83
CA GLY A 30 4.63 7.04 16.38
C GLY A 30 5.25 6.14 15.32
N GLU A 31 5.59 4.91 15.71
CA GLU A 31 6.26 3.95 14.83
C GLU A 31 5.25 3.31 13.86
N HIS A 32 5.46 3.48 12.56
CA HIS A 32 4.65 2.84 11.52
C HIS A 32 5.20 1.46 11.17
N ARG A 33 4.31 0.46 11.07
CA ARG A 33 4.64 -0.89 10.58
C ARG A 33 4.29 -1.03 9.10
N TYR A 34 5.29 -1.30 8.28
CA TYR A 34 5.15 -1.56 6.85
C TYR A 34 5.25 -3.06 6.58
N PHE A 35 4.14 -3.64 6.13
CA PHE A 35 4.06 -5.05 5.77
C PHE A 35 4.39 -5.20 4.29
N ILE A 36 5.53 -5.81 4.00
CA ILE A 36 5.94 -6.19 2.65
C ILE A 36 5.66 -7.68 2.51
N THR A 37 4.69 -8.03 1.67
CA THR A 37 4.20 -9.40 1.56
C THR A 37 4.34 -9.90 0.13
N VAL A 38 4.92 -11.08 -0.01
CA VAL A 38 5.03 -11.82 -1.28
C VAL A 38 4.09 -13.01 -1.21
N HIS A 39 3.28 -13.21 -2.25
CA HIS A 39 2.38 -14.35 -2.41
C HIS A 39 2.84 -15.20 -3.59
N ALA A 40 2.94 -16.52 -3.39
CA ALA A 40 3.05 -17.48 -4.48
C ALA A 40 1.64 -17.87 -4.91
N LEU A 41 1.34 -17.69 -6.21
CA LEU A 41 0.04 -18.02 -6.78
C LEU A 41 0.15 -19.28 -7.64
N ASP A 42 -0.95 -20.05 -7.76
CA ASP A 42 -1.06 -21.23 -8.61
C ASP A 42 -1.44 -20.91 -10.08
N VAL A 43 -1.72 -19.65 -10.38
CA VAL A 43 -2.10 -19.16 -11.70
C VAL A 43 -1.01 -18.31 -12.34
N GLY A 44 -0.92 -18.36 -13.68
CA GLY A 44 0.03 -17.55 -14.45
C GLY A 44 -0.39 -16.08 -14.62
N ASP A 45 -1.69 -15.79 -14.56
CA ASP A 45 -2.27 -14.46 -14.61
C ASP A 45 -3.51 -14.41 -13.70
N ILE A 46 -3.71 -13.31 -12.99
CA ILE A 46 -4.81 -13.08 -12.04
C ILE A 46 -5.93 -12.19 -12.63
N ASP A 47 -5.74 -11.71 -13.87
CA ASP A 47 -6.69 -10.86 -14.61
C ASP A 47 -7.16 -9.61 -13.84
N VAL A 48 -6.22 -8.94 -13.17
CA VAL A 48 -6.50 -7.71 -12.42
C VAL A 48 -6.54 -6.51 -13.35
N ALA A 49 -7.65 -5.77 -13.35
CA ALA A 49 -7.77 -4.55 -14.14
C ALA A 49 -6.72 -3.48 -13.71
N PRO A 50 -6.16 -2.68 -14.64
CA PRO A 50 -5.12 -1.69 -14.34
C PRO A 50 -5.50 -0.58 -13.35
N ASP A 51 -6.80 -0.37 -13.14
CA ASP A 51 -7.40 0.60 -12.23
C ASP A 51 -8.07 -0.05 -11.01
N ALA A 52 -8.00 -1.38 -10.90
CA ALA A 52 -8.52 -2.12 -9.76
C ALA A 52 -7.89 -1.63 -8.45
N THR A 53 -8.68 -1.69 -7.37
CA THR A 53 -8.17 -1.32 -6.06
C THR A 53 -7.27 -2.43 -5.49
N PRO A 54 -6.31 -2.10 -4.61
CA PRO A 54 -5.51 -3.13 -3.94
C PRO A 54 -6.34 -4.15 -3.13
N ALA A 55 -7.53 -3.74 -2.66
CA ALA A 55 -8.45 -4.66 -1.97
C ALA A 55 -9.05 -5.70 -2.93
N MET A 56 -9.37 -5.29 -4.17
CA MET A 56 -9.83 -6.22 -5.21
C MET A 56 -8.74 -7.23 -5.57
N LEU A 57 -7.50 -6.77 -5.74
CA LEU A 57 -6.37 -7.68 -5.97
C LEU A 57 -6.24 -8.71 -4.85
N GLY A 58 -6.31 -8.28 -3.59
CA GLY A 58 -6.27 -9.19 -2.43
C GLY A 58 -7.42 -10.21 -2.42
N PHE A 59 -8.62 -9.80 -2.85
CA PHE A 59 -9.76 -10.70 -2.98
C PHE A 59 -9.56 -11.75 -4.09
N LEU A 60 -9.09 -11.34 -5.27
CA LEU A 60 -8.79 -12.26 -6.38
C LEU A 60 -7.71 -13.28 -6.00
N MET A 61 -6.70 -12.88 -5.23
CA MET A 61 -5.61 -13.76 -4.80
C MET A 61 -6.00 -14.78 -3.71
N LEU A 62 -7.15 -14.62 -3.04
CA LEU A 62 -7.51 -15.41 -1.85
C LEU A 62 -7.64 -16.91 -2.16
N GLY A 63 -8.18 -17.26 -3.33
CA GLY A 63 -8.33 -18.65 -3.77
C GLY A 63 -7.09 -19.26 -4.42
N HIS A 64 -6.09 -18.44 -4.75
CA HIS A 64 -4.93 -18.83 -5.56
C HIS A 64 -3.61 -18.82 -4.79
N THR A 65 -3.61 -18.34 -3.54
CA THR A 65 -2.38 -18.24 -2.74
C THR A 65 -1.94 -19.61 -2.23
N LEU A 66 -0.84 -20.14 -2.80
CA LEU A 66 -0.17 -21.36 -2.33
C LEU A 66 0.65 -21.12 -1.06
N ALA A 67 1.37 -19.99 -1.02
CA ALA A 67 2.23 -19.62 0.10
C ALA A 67 2.37 -18.11 0.22
N ARG A 68 2.75 -17.64 1.40
CA ARG A 68 2.93 -16.21 1.69
C ARG A 68 4.11 -15.97 2.62
N ALA A 69 4.97 -15.03 2.26
CA ALA A 69 6.05 -14.53 3.11
C ALA A 69 5.85 -13.05 3.41
N THR A 70 5.93 -12.65 4.68
CA THR A 70 5.75 -11.26 5.10
C THR A 70 6.99 -10.78 5.86
N ARG A 71 7.56 -9.66 5.42
CA ARG A 71 8.55 -8.90 6.18
C ARG A 71 7.90 -7.65 6.73
N VAL A 72 8.05 -7.43 8.03
CA VAL A 72 7.61 -6.19 8.68
C VAL A 72 8.82 -5.29 8.88
N ALA A 73 8.77 -4.12 8.27
CA ALA A 73 9.72 -3.04 8.54
C ALA A 73 9.04 -1.99 9.42
N THR A 74 9.80 -1.36 10.30
CA THR A 74 9.30 -0.24 11.10
C THR A 74 10.02 1.05 10.74
N ALA A 75 9.31 2.17 10.81
CA ALA A 75 9.94 3.50 10.72
C ALA A 75 9.18 4.53 11.56
N SER A 76 9.93 5.29 12.35
CA SER A 76 9.49 6.52 13.02
C SER A 76 9.93 7.74 12.19
N GLY A 77 9.15 8.81 12.27
CA GLY A 77 9.34 10.05 11.51
C GLY A 77 9.86 11.18 12.38
#